data_AF-A0A7X8HL51-F1
#
_entry.id   AF-A0A7X8HL51-F1
#
_cell.length_a   1.000
_cell.length_b   1.000
_cell.length_c   1.000
_cell.angle_alpha   90.00
_cell.angle_beta   90.00
_cell.angle_gamma   90.00
#
_symmetry.space_group_name_H-M   'P 1'
#
loop_
_entity.id
_entity.type
_entity.pdbx_description
1 polymer ?
#
loop_
_entity_poly.entity_id
_entity_poly.type
_entity_poly.pdbx_seq_one_letter_code
_entity_poly.pdbx_strand_id
1 'polypeptide(L)'
;MMFDDIKYVTVEDMAYCREARAMRQTALLKKYEATLLSFTLNIPGGIKLNPLIYKAYRLAKRNILRRLEYFNFPMLHIEEKYAHTGCELLIALDSEAEKVKKALYALEEACEFGRLLDIDVINIEGIKISRRALNLPERSCFICSSPVSECAPQRKHSGQELFDKTQEIIKNALLDDIAGHVSCKAQTALLLEATTSPKPGLVDRLNSGAHNDMNLDTFCISAAALGRYFYACALEGAEVESLDNAMPRLRNLGLIAEEEMYTATSGVNTHKGAIYGLGIISCAAGYLFRLNDKINTDDIFEACKTIAAKEAEKLPELAKGEQLTGGIEQYTSYGLTGARGEAAQGFPSVKDISLPAFNEGLQKGYSYEKAGVYALIQLMANLYDSNVIRRKGMEAQKLLQKKAQKLLDDGFSLQAITKLDEELIKEGISPGGCADLLAYTYFVHSLAN
;
A
#
# COMPACT_ATOMS: atom_id res chain seq x y z
N MET A 1 -1.62 -8.88 21.14
CA MET A 1 -0.74 -9.46 22.18
C MET A 1 -0.17 -8.31 22.97
N MET A 2 -0.37 -8.27 24.30
CA MET A 2 0.30 -7.29 25.15
C MET A 2 1.72 -7.79 25.43
N PHE A 3 2.72 -6.95 25.17
CA PHE A 3 4.15 -7.25 25.38
C PHE A 3 4.60 -6.60 26.68
N ASP A 4 3.96 -6.94 27.79
CA ASP A 4 4.12 -6.16 29.02
C ASP A 4 5.47 -6.37 29.72
N ASP A 5 6.24 -7.39 29.33
CA ASP A 5 7.65 -7.53 29.71
C ASP A 5 8.43 -8.38 28.69
N ILE A 6 9.54 -7.85 28.16
CA ILE A 6 10.47 -8.63 27.32
C ILE A 6 11.19 -9.65 28.21
N LYS A 7 11.00 -10.94 27.93
CA LYS A 7 11.62 -12.05 28.69
C LYS A 7 12.83 -12.62 27.96
N TYR A 8 13.91 -12.81 28.70
CA TYR A 8 15.08 -13.54 28.23
C TYR A 8 14.82 -15.05 28.27
N VAL A 9 15.24 -15.76 27.23
CA VAL A 9 15.18 -17.22 27.17
C VAL A 9 16.46 -17.85 27.70
N THR A 10 16.30 -18.92 28.47
CA THR A 10 17.40 -19.79 28.91
C THR A 10 17.64 -20.92 27.90
N VAL A 11 18.72 -21.69 28.10
CA VAL A 11 18.98 -22.89 27.29
C VAL A 11 17.90 -23.94 27.56
N GLU A 12 17.47 -24.06 28.82
CA GLU A 12 16.42 -24.95 29.28
C GLU A 12 15.07 -24.62 28.63
N ASP A 13 14.70 -23.33 28.57
CA ASP A 13 13.46 -22.89 27.89
C ASP A 13 13.44 -23.32 26.42
N MET A 14 14.58 -23.14 25.73
CA MET A 14 14.70 -23.52 24.32
C MET A 14 14.67 -25.03 24.11
N ALA A 15 15.27 -25.81 25.03
CA ALA A 15 15.22 -27.28 24.99
C ALA A 15 13.78 -27.77 25.18
N TYR A 16 13.10 -27.31 26.22
CA TYR A 16 11.70 -27.64 26.49
C TYR A 16 10.77 -27.25 25.34
N CYS A 17 10.97 -26.05 24.77
CA CYS A 17 10.18 -25.58 23.63
C CYS A 17 10.32 -26.50 22.42
N ARG A 18 11.56 -26.91 22.08
CA ARG A 18 11.83 -27.82 20.95
C ARG A 18 11.20 -29.20 21.16
N GLU A 19 11.29 -29.73 22.38
CA GLU A 19 10.67 -31.00 22.72
C GLU A 19 9.14 -30.93 22.62
N ALA A 20 8.52 -29.90 23.21
CA ALA A 20 7.08 -29.68 23.12
C ALA A 20 6.60 -29.50 21.67
N ARG A 21 7.39 -28.82 20.83
CA ARG A 21 7.10 -28.71 19.39
C ARG A 21 7.21 -30.06 18.69
N ALA A 22 8.23 -30.87 18.97
CA ALA A 22 8.38 -32.20 18.38
C ALA A 22 7.21 -33.14 18.76
N MET A 23 6.71 -33.05 20.00
CA MET A 23 5.51 -33.79 20.43
C MET A 23 4.27 -33.37 19.64
N ARG A 24 4.05 -32.06 19.46
CA ARG A 24 2.95 -31.53 18.63
C ARG A 24 3.06 -31.96 17.18
N GLN A 25 4.26 -31.89 16.60
CA GLN A 25 4.52 -32.35 15.24
C GLN A 25 4.14 -33.83 15.08
N THR A 26 4.58 -34.68 16.01
CA THR A 26 4.25 -36.12 16.01
C THR A 26 2.75 -36.36 16.13
N ALA A 27 2.05 -35.61 17.00
CA ALA A 27 0.61 -35.72 17.17
C ALA A 27 -0.16 -35.31 15.89
N LEU A 28 0.26 -34.24 15.22
CA LEU A 28 -0.36 -33.78 13.97
C LEU A 28 -0.11 -34.76 12.82
N LEU A 29 1.13 -35.27 12.67
CA LEU A 29 1.46 -36.29 11.67
C LEU A 29 0.58 -37.54 11.85
N LYS A 30 0.45 -38.03 13.09
CA LYS A 30 -0.40 -39.20 13.39
C LYS A 30 -1.89 -38.93 13.15
N LYS A 31 -2.36 -37.72 13.44
CA LYS A 31 -3.78 -37.37 13.32
C LYS A 31 -4.23 -37.18 11.88
N TYR A 32 -3.40 -36.52 11.07
CA TYR A 32 -3.76 -36.13 9.71
C TYR A 32 -3.14 -37.02 8.62
N GLU A 33 -2.12 -37.81 8.96
CA GLU A 33 -1.38 -38.68 8.02
C GLU A 33 -0.93 -37.91 6.76
N ALA A 34 -0.50 -36.66 6.96
CA ALA A 34 -0.26 -35.69 5.91
C ALA A 34 1.09 -34.98 6.11
N THR A 35 1.57 -34.29 5.08
CA THR A 35 2.79 -33.48 5.16
C THR A 35 2.63 -32.39 6.21
N LEU A 36 3.65 -32.18 7.04
CA LEU A 36 3.65 -31.14 8.07
C LEU A 36 4.67 -30.05 7.75
N LEU A 37 4.20 -28.82 7.62
CA LEU A 37 5.03 -27.62 7.61
C LEU A 37 5.22 -27.14 9.05
N SER A 38 6.47 -26.87 9.43
CA SER A 38 6.83 -26.27 10.71
C SER A 38 7.66 -25.01 10.49
N PHE A 39 7.14 -23.87 10.88
CA PHE A 39 7.80 -22.57 10.71
C PHE A 39 8.11 -21.89 12.05
N THR A 40 9.36 -21.41 12.17
CA THR A 40 9.79 -20.46 13.20
C THR A 40 10.74 -19.40 12.62
N LEU A 41 10.96 -18.30 13.34
CA LEU A 41 12.04 -17.36 13.02
C LEU A 41 13.34 -17.77 13.70
N ASN A 42 14.43 -17.82 12.93
CA ASN A 42 15.76 -18.06 13.45
C ASN A 42 16.36 -16.76 14.03
N ILE A 43 15.88 -16.36 15.21
CA ILE A 43 16.36 -15.17 15.92
C ILE A 43 17.55 -15.54 16.81
N PRO A 44 18.75 -14.94 16.66
CA PRO A 44 19.89 -15.11 17.57
C PRO A 44 19.63 -14.50 18.97
N GLY A 45 20.46 -14.81 19.96
CA GLY A 45 20.42 -14.15 21.27
C GLY A 45 19.27 -14.58 22.20
N GLY A 46 19.13 -13.89 23.33
CA GLY A 46 18.22 -14.24 24.43
C GLY A 46 16.79 -13.70 24.30
N ILE A 47 16.50 -12.82 23.34
CA ILE A 47 15.16 -12.26 23.13
C ILE A 47 14.59 -12.88 21.85
N LYS A 48 13.57 -13.73 21.97
CA LYS A 48 12.93 -14.40 20.82
C LYS A 48 11.56 -13.82 20.46
N LEU A 49 11.03 -12.94 21.31
CA LEU A 49 9.75 -12.31 21.10
C LEU A 49 9.77 -10.88 21.64
N ASN A 50 9.47 -9.93 20.76
CA ASN A 50 9.20 -8.53 21.04
C ASN A 50 8.23 -8.01 19.95
N PRO A 51 7.75 -6.77 20.02
CA PRO A 51 6.83 -6.23 19.00
C PRO A 51 7.38 -6.33 17.56
N LEU A 52 8.67 -6.07 17.36
CA LEU A 52 9.32 -6.10 16.05
C LEU A 52 9.38 -7.52 15.47
N ILE A 53 9.86 -8.49 16.26
CA ILE A 53 9.94 -9.90 15.88
C ILE A 53 8.56 -10.49 15.63
N TYR A 54 7.55 -10.09 16.41
CA TYR A 54 6.17 -10.53 16.20
C TYR A 54 5.60 -10.02 14.86
N LYS A 55 5.85 -8.75 14.51
CA LYS A 55 5.49 -8.21 13.18
C LYS A 55 6.20 -8.98 12.07
N ALA A 56 7.49 -9.30 12.24
CA ALA A 56 8.24 -10.15 11.30
C ALA A 56 7.60 -11.54 11.13
N TYR A 57 7.22 -12.20 12.24
CA TYR A 57 6.57 -13.51 12.17
C TYR A 57 5.27 -13.44 11.38
N ARG A 58 4.48 -12.37 11.58
CA ARG A 58 3.24 -12.17 10.84
C ARG A 58 3.46 -11.93 9.35
N LEU A 59 4.46 -11.13 8.99
CA LEU A 59 4.87 -10.94 7.59
C LEU A 59 5.23 -12.28 6.94
N ALA A 60 6.09 -13.07 7.60
CA ALA A 60 6.49 -14.39 7.13
C ALA A 60 5.30 -15.35 7.00
N LYS A 61 4.45 -15.44 8.02
CA LYS A 61 3.22 -16.25 8.00
C LYS A 61 2.33 -15.86 6.82
N ARG A 62 2.07 -14.57 6.60
CA ARG A 62 1.25 -14.09 5.48
C ARG A 62 1.84 -14.55 4.14
N ASN A 63 3.15 -14.46 3.98
CA ASN A 63 3.85 -14.87 2.76
C ASN A 63 3.82 -16.39 2.56
N ILE A 64 3.95 -17.18 3.64
CA ILE A 64 3.80 -18.64 3.61
C ILE A 64 2.38 -19.01 3.15
N LEU A 65 1.34 -18.47 3.82
CA LEU A 65 -0.05 -18.81 3.53
C LEU A 65 -0.44 -18.47 2.08
N ARG A 66 -0.08 -17.27 1.60
CA ARG A 66 -0.32 -16.88 0.19
C ARG A 66 0.34 -17.82 -0.81
N ARG A 67 1.53 -18.32 -0.47
CA ARG A 67 2.27 -19.22 -1.35
C ARG A 67 1.66 -20.62 -1.36
N LEU A 68 1.22 -21.13 -0.21
CA LEU A 68 0.46 -22.38 -0.14
C LEU A 68 -0.84 -22.29 -0.95
N GLU A 69 -1.55 -21.18 -0.84
CA GLU A 69 -2.77 -20.90 -1.61
C GLU A 69 -2.50 -20.82 -3.12
N TYR A 70 -1.46 -20.08 -3.55
CA TYR A 70 -1.09 -19.97 -4.97
C TYR A 70 -0.80 -21.33 -5.63
N PHE A 71 -0.14 -22.25 -4.91
CA PHE A 71 0.12 -23.61 -5.39
C PHE A 71 -1.03 -24.59 -5.14
N ASN A 72 -2.15 -24.12 -4.59
CA ASN A 72 -3.34 -24.92 -4.24
C ASN A 72 -3.03 -26.10 -3.31
N PHE A 73 -2.13 -25.91 -2.33
CA PHE A 73 -1.89 -26.95 -1.32
C PHE A 73 -3.01 -26.94 -0.27
N PRO A 74 -3.85 -27.99 -0.19
CA PRO A 74 -4.96 -28.01 0.76
C PRO A 74 -4.45 -28.06 2.20
N MET A 75 -4.89 -27.11 3.02
CA MET A 75 -4.54 -27.02 4.43
C MET A 75 -5.57 -27.76 5.29
N LEU A 76 -5.18 -28.89 5.88
CA LEU A 76 -6.04 -29.70 6.75
C LEU A 76 -6.11 -29.14 8.18
N HIS A 77 -5.05 -28.48 8.61
CA HIS A 77 -4.95 -27.91 9.95
C HIS A 77 -3.94 -26.79 10.00
N ILE A 78 -4.19 -25.78 10.82
CA ILE A 78 -3.26 -24.70 11.15
C ILE A 78 -3.26 -24.54 12.67
N GLU A 79 -2.07 -24.59 13.27
CA GLU A 79 -1.86 -24.34 14.70
C GLU A 79 -0.78 -23.28 14.88
N GLU A 80 -1.04 -22.32 15.77
CA GLU A 80 -0.08 -21.27 16.14
C GLU A 80 0.20 -21.28 17.63
N LYS A 81 1.46 -21.04 17.98
CA LYS A 81 1.88 -20.86 19.36
C LYS A 81 2.69 -19.57 19.48
N TYR A 82 2.37 -18.79 20.50
CA TYR A 82 3.08 -17.56 20.82
C TYR A 82 3.65 -17.68 22.23
N ALA A 83 4.97 -17.66 22.35
CA ALA A 83 5.66 -17.76 23.63
C ALA A 83 6.90 -16.85 23.64
N HIS A 84 7.43 -16.57 24.82
CA HIS A 84 8.69 -15.83 24.96
C HIS A 84 9.88 -16.52 24.28
N THR A 85 9.77 -17.84 24.00
CA THR A 85 10.71 -18.63 23.20
C THR A 85 10.57 -18.46 21.68
N GLY A 86 9.62 -17.64 21.23
CA GLY A 86 9.34 -17.35 19.83
C GLY A 86 7.94 -17.73 19.40
N CYS A 87 7.57 -17.28 18.19
CA CYS A 87 6.33 -17.68 17.54
C CYS A 87 6.55 -18.94 16.69
N GLU A 88 5.55 -19.82 16.67
CA GLU A 88 5.57 -21.07 15.91
C GLU A 88 4.28 -21.24 15.10
N LEU A 89 4.43 -21.78 13.89
CA LEU A 89 3.34 -22.13 12.99
C LEU A 89 3.50 -23.59 12.55
N LEU A 90 2.48 -24.41 12.77
CA LEU A 90 2.39 -25.77 12.23
C LEU A 90 1.20 -25.84 11.27
N ILE A 91 1.41 -26.42 10.07
CA ILE A 91 0.35 -26.59 9.08
C ILE A 91 0.39 -28.02 8.54
N ALA A 92 -0.71 -28.75 8.67
CA ALA A 92 -0.90 -30.04 8.01
C ALA A 92 -1.42 -29.81 6.60
N LEU A 93 -0.76 -30.40 5.61
CA LEU A 93 -0.99 -30.17 4.18
C LEU A 93 -1.24 -31.50 3.47
N ASP A 94 -2.36 -31.60 2.76
CA ASP A 94 -2.66 -32.74 1.89
C ASP A 94 -1.90 -32.60 0.56
N SER A 95 -0.57 -32.71 0.63
CA SER A 95 0.31 -32.47 -0.51
C SER A 95 1.65 -33.16 -0.30
N GLU A 96 2.32 -33.50 -1.40
CA GLU A 96 3.66 -34.12 -1.39
C GLU A 96 4.72 -33.18 -0.77
N ALA A 97 5.48 -33.69 0.20
CA ALA A 97 6.42 -32.91 1.00
C ALA A 97 7.50 -32.22 0.17
N GLU A 98 8.01 -32.89 -0.87
CA GLU A 98 9.02 -32.38 -1.79
C GLU A 98 8.48 -31.20 -2.61
N LYS A 99 7.22 -31.26 -3.05
CA LYS A 99 6.57 -30.16 -3.77
C LYS A 99 6.38 -28.95 -2.86
N VAL A 100 5.90 -29.18 -1.63
CA VAL A 100 5.74 -28.12 -0.62
C VAL A 100 7.09 -27.47 -0.30
N LYS A 101 8.15 -28.26 -0.07
CA LYS A 101 9.49 -27.76 0.23
C LYS A 101 10.07 -26.95 -0.93
N LYS A 102 9.96 -27.45 -2.16
CA LYS A 102 10.38 -26.72 -3.38
C LYS A 102 9.62 -25.41 -3.55
N ALA A 103 8.31 -25.41 -3.30
CA ALA A 103 7.51 -24.19 -3.36
C ALA A 103 8.05 -23.17 -2.36
N LEU A 104 8.14 -23.52 -1.07
CA LEU A 104 8.48 -22.59 0.01
C LEU A 104 9.94 -22.13 0.00
N TYR A 105 10.86 -22.89 -0.63
CA TYR A 105 12.25 -22.51 -0.79
C TYR A 105 12.44 -21.08 -1.34
N ALA A 106 11.60 -20.65 -2.29
CA ALA A 106 11.70 -19.29 -2.83
C ALA A 106 11.54 -18.20 -1.76
N LEU A 107 10.79 -18.44 -0.68
CA LEU A 107 10.66 -17.48 0.42
C LEU A 107 11.94 -17.37 1.24
N GLU A 108 12.70 -18.46 1.37
CA GLU A 108 13.97 -18.47 2.11
C GLU A 108 15.07 -17.69 1.38
N GLU A 109 15.01 -17.62 0.04
CA GLU A 109 16.07 -17.05 -0.79
C GLU A 109 15.74 -15.68 -1.41
N ALA A 110 14.46 -15.31 -1.49
CA ALA A 110 14.03 -14.11 -2.23
C ALA A 110 14.70 -12.82 -1.73
N CYS A 111 14.99 -12.73 -0.44
CA CYS A 111 15.59 -11.54 0.18
C CYS A 111 16.34 -11.89 1.48
N GLU A 112 17.02 -10.91 2.06
CA GLU A 112 17.74 -11.09 3.34
C GLU A 112 16.82 -11.56 4.47
N PHE A 113 15.56 -11.09 4.51
CA PHE A 113 14.57 -11.52 5.48
C PHE A 113 14.20 -13.01 5.35
N GLY A 114 14.23 -13.53 4.12
CA GLY A 114 14.06 -14.97 3.84
C GLY A 114 15.04 -15.85 4.61
N ARG A 115 16.26 -15.36 4.83
CA ARG A 115 17.33 -16.09 5.55
C ARG A 115 17.02 -16.27 7.05
N LEU A 116 16.10 -15.49 7.60
CA LEU A 116 15.62 -15.62 8.98
C LEU A 116 14.50 -16.65 9.12
N LEU A 117 13.93 -17.12 8.00
CA LEU A 117 12.82 -18.06 8.02
C LEU A 117 13.35 -19.49 8.21
N ASP A 118 12.87 -20.16 9.25
CA ASP A 118 13.14 -21.57 9.46
C ASP A 118 11.89 -22.38 9.11
N ILE A 119 11.79 -22.76 7.83
CA ILE A 119 10.65 -23.51 7.29
C ILE A 119 11.06 -24.97 7.08
N ASP A 120 10.71 -25.81 8.03
CA ASP A 120 10.84 -27.27 7.93
C ASP A 120 9.59 -27.86 7.25
N VAL A 121 9.80 -28.83 6.36
CA VAL A 121 8.73 -29.64 5.79
C VAL A 121 9.03 -31.09 6.14
N ILE A 122 8.06 -31.77 6.73
CA ILE A 122 8.15 -33.12 7.27
C ILE A 122 7.16 -33.98 6.49
N ASN A 123 7.63 -35.10 5.93
CA ASN A 123 6.75 -36.03 5.23
C ASN A 123 5.91 -36.86 6.22
N ILE A 124 5.04 -37.71 5.68
CA ILE A 124 4.12 -38.55 6.45
C ILE A 124 4.85 -39.54 7.38
N GLU A 125 6.08 -39.95 7.04
CA GLU A 125 6.93 -40.81 7.88
C GLU A 125 7.65 -40.05 9.00
N GLY A 126 7.46 -38.73 9.12
CA GLY A 126 8.15 -37.91 10.11
C GLY A 126 9.58 -37.52 9.73
N ILE A 127 9.97 -37.71 8.47
CA ILE A 127 11.29 -37.37 7.94
C ILE A 127 11.27 -35.95 7.41
N LYS A 128 12.22 -35.12 7.90
CA LYS A 128 12.42 -33.76 7.40
C LYS A 128 13.03 -33.78 6.00
N ILE A 129 12.39 -33.08 5.06
CA ILE A 129 12.92 -32.91 3.70
C ILE A 129 14.09 -31.92 3.74
N SER A 130 15.30 -32.46 3.56
CA SER A 130 16.52 -31.67 3.55
C SER A 130 16.69 -30.88 2.26
N ARG A 131 17.43 -29.76 2.32
CA ARG A 131 17.81 -28.98 1.13
C ARG A 131 18.64 -29.80 0.13
N ARG A 132 19.54 -30.64 0.64
CA ARG A 132 20.40 -31.54 -0.17
C ARG A 132 19.58 -32.55 -0.97
N ALA A 133 18.53 -33.11 -0.38
CA ALA A 133 17.64 -34.06 -1.06
C ALA A 133 16.95 -33.45 -2.30
N LEU A 134 16.87 -32.11 -2.37
CA LEU A 134 16.27 -31.37 -3.48
C LEU A 134 17.29 -30.62 -4.34
N ASN A 135 18.59 -30.90 -4.19
CA ASN A 135 19.69 -30.19 -4.86
C ASN A 135 19.65 -28.66 -4.65
N LEU A 136 19.19 -28.21 -3.47
CA LEU A 136 19.14 -26.80 -3.11
C LEU A 136 20.46 -26.38 -2.41
N PRO A 137 20.93 -25.14 -2.61
CA PRO A 137 22.16 -24.64 -2.01
C PRO A 137 22.08 -24.62 -0.47
N GLU A 138 23.22 -24.68 0.20
CA GLU A 138 23.31 -24.52 1.65
C GLU A 138 22.95 -23.08 2.07
N ARG A 139 22.45 -22.91 3.30
CA ARG A 139 22.18 -21.57 3.85
C ARG A 139 23.49 -20.79 4.03
N SER A 140 23.50 -19.54 3.55
CA SER A 140 24.58 -18.59 3.78
C SER A 140 24.34 -17.74 5.03
N CYS A 141 25.41 -17.38 5.73
CA CYS A 141 25.36 -16.42 6.85
C CYS A 141 24.83 -15.06 6.36
N PHE A 142 23.90 -14.46 7.08
CA PHE A 142 23.34 -13.16 6.71
C PHE A 142 24.26 -11.96 7.03
N ILE A 143 25.45 -12.19 7.59
CA ILE A 143 26.49 -11.16 7.76
C ILE A 143 27.59 -11.30 6.71
N CYS A 144 28.28 -12.45 6.66
CA CYS A 144 29.44 -12.63 5.79
C CYS A 144 29.16 -13.40 4.49
N SER A 145 27.93 -13.87 4.27
CA SER A 145 27.51 -14.69 3.13
C SER A 145 28.26 -16.03 2.94
N SER A 146 29.20 -16.39 3.82
CA SER A 146 29.81 -17.73 3.84
C SER A 146 28.78 -18.80 4.25
N PRO A 147 28.96 -20.08 3.84
CA PRO A 147 28.12 -21.18 4.31
C PRO A 147 28.01 -21.20 5.85
N VAL A 148 26.80 -21.37 6.39
CA VAL A 148 26.57 -21.39 7.85
C VAL A 148 27.34 -22.54 8.51
N SER A 149 27.52 -23.66 7.81
CA SER A 149 28.33 -24.82 8.25
C SER A 149 29.78 -24.47 8.55
N GLU A 150 30.34 -23.46 7.88
CA GLU A 150 31.71 -22.99 8.10
C GLU A 150 31.77 -21.82 9.08
N CYS A 151 30.81 -20.90 8.98
CA CYS A 151 30.79 -19.66 9.75
C CYS A 151 30.46 -19.88 11.24
N ALA A 152 29.44 -20.69 11.54
CA ALA A 152 28.93 -20.86 12.89
C ALA A 152 29.93 -21.55 13.84
N PRO A 153 30.64 -22.64 13.46
CA PRO A 153 31.62 -23.28 14.34
C PRO A 153 32.80 -22.37 14.66
N GLN A 154 33.21 -21.52 13.71
CA GLN A 154 34.31 -20.58 13.88
C GLN A 154 33.92 -19.36 14.74
N ARG A 155 32.63 -19.20 15.08
CA ARG A 155 32.09 -18.05 15.82
C ARG A 155 32.60 -16.72 15.24
N LYS A 156 32.62 -16.61 13.91
CA LYS A 156 33.10 -15.40 13.19
C LYS A 156 32.36 -14.12 13.60
N HIS A 157 31.15 -14.26 14.14
CA HIS A 157 30.32 -13.17 14.63
C HIS A 157 29.84 -13.47 16.04
N SER A 158 29.80 -12.45 16.88
CA SER A 158 29.23 -12.52 18.21
C SER A 158 27.71 -12.66 18.17
N GLY A 159 27.12 -13.13 19.28
CA GLY A 159 25.66 -13.21 19.42
C GLY A 159 24.97 -11.86 19.32
N GLN A 160 25.64 -10.79 19.77
CA GLN A 160 25.12 -9.42 19.70
C GLN A 160 25.11 -8.90 18.25
N GLU A 161 26.20 -9.05 17.51
CA GLU A 161 26.26 -8.65 16.09
C GLU A 161 25.20 -9.36 15.25
N LEU A 162 24.99 -10.66 15.50
CA LEU A 162 23.94 -11.45 14.85
C LEU A 162 22.53 -10.95 15.20
N PHE A 163 22.31 -10.58 16.47
CA PHE A 163 21.03 -10.05 16.92
C PHE A 163 20.74 -8.66 16.33
N ASP A 164 21.70 -7.75 16.36
CA ASP A 164 21.57 -6.40 15.80
C ASP A 164 21.30 -6.44 14.30
N LYS A 165 22.05 -7.26 13.55
CA LYS A 165 21.79 -7.45 12.12
C LYS A 165 20.43 -8.07 11.86
N THR A 166 19.96 -8.97 12.72
CA THR A 166 18.60 -9.54 12.63
C THR A 166 17.53 -8.47 12.81
N GLN A 167 17.68 -7.56 13.79
CA GLN A 167 16.73 -6.46 13.97
C GLN A 167 16.71 -5.52 12.76
N GLU A 168 17.88 -5.22 12.17
CA GLU A 168 18.01 -4.40 10.96
C GLU A 168 17.29 -5.06 9.77
N ILE A 169 17.55 -6.35 9.50
CA ILE A 169 16.89 -7.11 8.42
C ILE A 169 15.37 -7.10 8.61
N ILE A 170 14.88 -7.31 9.83
CA ILE A 170 13.44 -7.29 10.11
C ILE A 170 12.87 -5.89 9.87
N LYS A 171 13.53 -4.84 10.36
CA LYS A 171 13.06 -3.46 10.18
C LYS A 171 12.96 -3.12 8.69
N ASN A 172 14.01 -3.39 7.92
CA ASN A 172 14.05 -3.09 6.49
C ASN A 172 12.95 -3.86 5.73
N ALA A 173 12.74 -5.14 6.06
CA ALA A 173 11.70 -5.95 5.41
C ALA A 173 10.29 -5.47 5.72
N LEU A 174 10.02 -4.99 6.95
CA LEU A 174 8.73 -4.41 7.31
C LEU A 174 8.50 -3.06 6.62
N LEU A 175 9.52 -2.22 6.54
CA LEU A 175 9.43 -0.93 5.84
C LEU A 175 9.19 -1.11 4.34
N ASP A 176 9.94 -2.02 3.71
CA ASP A 176 9.79 -2.37 2.29
C ASP A 176 8.39 -2.95 2.00
N ASP A 177 7.89 -3.84 2.87
CA ASP A 177 6.54 -4.40 2.72
C ASP A 177 5.46 -3.31 2.78
N ILE A 178 5.55 -2.40 3.75
CA ILE A 178 4.61 -1.29 3.90
C ILE A 178 4.68 -0.36 2.68
N ALA A 179 5.89 0.09 2.32
CA ALA A 179 6.08 1.04 1.24
C ALA A 179 5.66 0.45 -0.12
N GLY A 180 6.00 -0.81 -0.39
CA GLY A 180 5.57 -1.53 -1.58
C GLY A 180 4.06 -1.73 -1.65
N HIS A 181 3.43 -2.07 -0.52
CA HIS A 181 1.97 -2.23 -0.44
C HIS A 181 1.22 -0.94 -0.75
N VAL A 182 1.64 0.16 -0.13
CA VAL A 182 1.03 1.49 -0.31
C VAL A 182 1.26 1.99 -1.75
N SER A 183 2.49 1.86 -2.27
CA SER A 183 2.82 2.24 -3.65
C SER A 183 1.95 1.53 -4.68
N CYS A 184 1.83 0.20 -4.56
CA CYS A 184 1.02 -0.60 -5.48
C CYS A 184 -0.45 -0.15 -5.49
N LYS A 185 -1.03 0.14 -4.32
CA LYS A 185 -2.40 0.65 -4.19
C LYS A 185 -2.55 2.06 -4.79
N ALA A 186 -1.58 2.95 -4.60
CA ALA A 186 -1.60 4.30 -5.18
C ALA A 186 -1.56 4.26 -6.72
N GLN A 187 -0.65 3.45 -7.29
CA GLN A 187 -0.60 3.25 -8.75
C GLN A 187 -1.89 2.64 -9.29
N THR A 188 -2.42 1.62 -8.59
CA THR A 188 -3.68 0.99 -8.97
C THR A 188 -4.82 2.00 -8.95
N ALA A 189 -4.86 2.91 -7.98
CA ALA A 189 -5.87 3.96 -7.90
C ALA A 189 -5.82 4.94 -9.09
N LEU A 190 -4.62 5.33 -9.55
CA LEU A 190 -4.46 6.12 -10.77
C LEU A 190 -4.96 5.38 -12.00
N LEU A 191 -4.64 4.09 -12.13
CA LEU A 191 -5.10 3.26 -13.25
C LEU A 191 -6.62 3.06 -13.22
N LEU A 192 -7.21 2.85 -12.05
CA LEU A 192 -8.66 2.75 -11.88
C LEU A 192 -9.37 4.06 -12.22
N GLU A 193 -8.82 5.20 -11.80
CA GLU A 193 -9.32 6.53 -12.18
C GLU A 193 -9.29 6.72 -13.70
N ALA A 194 -8.16 6.40 -14.34
CA ALA A 194 -8.00 6.53 -15.79
C ALA A 194 -8.91 5.57 -16.58
N THR A 195 -9.23 4.40 -16.01
CA THR A 195 -10.04 3.38 -16.68
C THR A 195 -11.54 3.43 -16.33
N THR A 196 -11.94 4.29 -15.40
CA THR A 196 -13.36 4.47 -15.02
C THR A 196 -14.10 5.15 -16.17
N SER A 197 -15.11 4.47 -16.73
CA SER A 197 -15.87 4.98 -17.87
C SER A 197 -17.41 4.83 -17.73
N PRO A 198 -18.20 5.77 -18.27
CA PRO A 198 -17.77 7.02 -18.90
C PRO A 198 -17.32 8.06 -17.85
N LYS A 199 -16.35 8.91 -18.19
CA LYS A 199 -15.82 9.95 -17.31
C LYS A 199 -16.06 11.36 -17.90
N PRO A 200 -17.21 11.99 -17.64
CA PRO A 200 -17.63 13.18 -18.39
C PRO A 200 -16.59 14.30 -18.51
N GLY A 201 -16.19 14.63 -19.75
CA GLY A 201 -15.22 15.68 -20.07
C GLY A 201 -13.76 15.35 -19.77
N LEU A 202 -13.47 14.15 -19.24
CA LEU A 202 -12.15 13.69 -18.81
C LEU A 202 -11.65 12.55 -19.70
N VAL A 203 -10.34 12.29 -19.65
CA VAL A 203 -9.72 11.17 -20.38
C VAL A 203 -10.11 9.85 -19.74
N ASP A 204 -10.64 8.91 -20.51
CA ASP A 204 -10.98 7.56 -20.04
C ASP A 204 -10.74 6.47 -21.11
N ARG A 205 -11.37 5.29 -20.97
CA ARG A 205 -11.24 4.20 -21.95
C ARG A 205 -11.99 4.45 -23.25
N LEU A 206 -12.99 5.33 -23.24
CA LEU A 206 -13.88 5.58 -24.36
C LEU A 206 -13.37 6.75 -25.21
N ASN A 207 -12.75 7.77 -24.60
CA ASN A 207 -12.25 8.94 -25.31
C ASN A 207 -11.20 9.76 -24.52
N SER A 208 -10.67 10.81 -25.13
CA SER A 208 -9.71 11.75 -24.53
C SER A 208 -10.36 12.92 -23.77
N GLY A 209 -11.67 12.88 -23.52
CA GLY A 209 -12.41 13.98 -22.93
C GLY A 209 -12.26 15.29 -23.72
N ALA A 210 -12.19 16.40 -23.01
CA ALA A 210 -11.95 17.73 -23.60
C ALA A 210 -10.47 18.00 -23.97
N HIS A 211 -9.63 16.97 -24.06
CA HIS A 211 -8.20 17.08 -24.31
C HIS A 211 -7.79 16.60 -25.71
N ASN A 212 -6.76 17.23 -26.27
CA ASN A 212 -6.13 16.83 -27.53
C ASN A 212 -4.67 16.38 -27.36
N ASP A 213 -4.11 16.58 -26.17
CA ASP A 213 -2.70 16.37 -25.82
C ASP A 213 -2.47 15.09 -25.02
N MET A 214 -3.53 14.41 -24.59
CA MET A 214 -3.47 13.22 -23.74
C MET A 214 -4.59 12.22 -24.04
N ASN A 215 -4.34 10.96 -23.71
CA ASN A 215 -5.25 9.83 -23.86
C ASN A 215 -4.96 8.79 -22.77
N LEU A 216 -5.70 7.68 -22.77
CA LEU A 216 -5.52 6.60 -21.80
C LEU A 216 -4.08 6.09 -21.71
N ASP A 217 -3.41 5.86 -22.85
CA ASP A 217 -2.03 5.36 -22.88
C ASP A 217 -1.08 6.31 -22.14
N THR A 218 -1.26 7.61 -22.33
CA THR A 218 -0.48 8.65 -21.65
C THR A 218 -0.69 8.59 -20.13
N PHE A 219 -1.92 8.36 -19.67
CA PHE A 219 -2.23 8.15 -18.25
C PHE A 219 -1.60 6.87 -17.70
N CYS A 220 -1.67 5.75 -18.43
CA CYS A 220 -1.05 4.49 -18.01
C CYS A 220 0.47 4.61 -17.89
N ILE A 221 1.14 5.24 -18.87
CA ILE A 221 2.58 5.50 -18.84
C ILE A 221 2.95 6.37 -17.64
N SER A 222 2.18 7.42 -17.39
CA SER A 222 2.36 8.32 -16.24
C SER A 222 2.21 7.59 -14.91
N ALA A 223 1.14 6.80 -14.73
CA ALA A 223 0.92 6.03 -13.50
C ALA A 223 2.03 5.01 -13.23
N ALA A 224 2.57 4.38 -14.28
CA ALA A 224 3.70 3.45 -14.17
C ALA A 224 4.98 4.17 -13.70
N ALA A 225 5.25 5.38 -14.19
CA ALA A 225 6.43 6.16 -13.80
C ALA A 225 6.39 6.56 -12.31
N LEU A 226 5.20 6.81 -11.75
CA LEU A 226 5.03 7.33 -10.39
C LEU A 226 5.11 6.28 -9.27
N GLY A 227 5.32 5.00 -9.56
CA GLY A 227 5.37 3.95 -8.53
C GLY A 227 6.48 4.14 -7.50
N ARG A 228 7.67 4.50 -7.97
CA ARG A 228 8.83 4.77 -7.10
C ARG A 228 8.58 5.98 -6.20
N TYR A 229 7.90 6.99 -6.72
CA TYR A 229 7.48 8.15 -5.94
C TYR A 229 6.57 7.76 -4.77
N PHE A 230 5.50 7.00 -5.04
CA PHE A 230 4.59 6.56 -3.97
C PHE A 230 5.26 5.65 -2.95
N TYR A 231 6.19 4.80 -3.39
CA TYR A 231 7.03 4.00 -2.50
C TYR A 231 7.85 4.90 -1.56
N ALA A 232 8.53 5.89 -2.11
CA ALA A 232 9.36 6.81 -1.33
C ALA A 232 8.51 7.62 -0.33
N CYS A 233 7.35 8.12 -0.72
CA CYS A 233 6.44 8.82 0.19
C CYS A 233 5.97 7.93 1.35
N ALA A 234 5.60 6.68 1.06
CA ALA A 234 5.18 5.73 2.08
C ALA A 234 6.33 5.34 3.03
N LEU A 235 7.54 5.15 2.48
CA LEU A 235 8.74 4.90 3.28
C LEU A 235 9.04 6.06 4.23
N GLU A 236 8.99 7.30 3.75
CA GLU A 236 9.17 8.49 4.59
C GLU A 236 8.18 8.52 5.77
N GLY A 237 6.91 8.17 5.51
CA GLY A 237 5.92 8.02 6.59
C GLY A 237 6.23 6.88 7.57
N ALA A 238 6.69 5.74 7.06
CA ALA A 238 7.00 4.56 7.86
C ALA A 238 8.31 4.68 8.66
N GLU A 239 9.18 5.64 8.34
CA GLU A 239 10.45 5.84 9.05
C GLU A 239 10.37 6.89 10.16
N VAL A 240 9.43 7.83 10.09
CA VAL A 240 9.33 8.93 11.05
C VAL A 240 8.56 8.53 12.31
N GLU A 241 8.96 9.13 13.44
CA GLU A 241 8.21 9.01 14.70
C GLU A 241 7.00 9.95 14.75
N SER A 242 7.06 11.10 14.07
CA SER A 242 5.98 12.07 13.92
C SER A 242 5.89 12.59 12.49
N LEU A 243 4.67 12.96 12.08
CA LEU A 243 4.34 13.51 10.77
C LEU A 243 4.58 15.03 10.64
N ASP A 244 4.83 15.76 11.74
CA ASP A 244 4.88 17.23 11.78
C ASP A 244 5.84 17.89 10.77
N ASN A 245 6.87 17.16 10.33
CA ASN A 245 7.91 17.64 9.42
C ASN A 245 8.05 16.78 8.15
N ALA A 246 7.03 16.01 7.79
CA ALA A 246 7.06 15.16 6.58
C ALA A 246 6.99 16.00 5.28
N MET A 247 6.21 17.08 5.28
CA MET A 247 5.89 17.83 4.06
C MET A 247 7.10 18.41 3.30
N PRO A 248 8.15 18.98 3.92
CA PRO A 248 9.35 19.41 3.19
C PRO A 248 10.00 18.29 2.36
N ARG A 249 10.05 17.06 2.90
CA ARG A 249 10.58 15.90 2.17
C ARG A 249 9.67 15.48 1.03
N LEU A 250 8.36 15.41 1.30
CA LEU A 250 7.36 15.10 0.27
C LEU A 250 7.37 16.10 -0.90
N ARG A 251 7.67 17.38 -0.65
CA ARG A 251 7.84 18.37 -1.73
C ARG A 251 9.02 18.04 -2.63
N ASN A 252 10.18 17.71 -2.06
CA ASN A 252 11.36 17.35 -2.85
C ASN A 252 11.10 16.09 -3.68
N LEU A 253 10.46 15.08 -3.09
CA LEU A 253 10.04 13.88 -3.81
C LEU A 253 9.03 14.22 -4.92
N GLY A 254 8.09 15.13 -4.65
CA GLY A 254 7.08 15.57 -5.62
C GLY A 254 7.68 16.29 -6.82
N LEU A 255 8.71 17.12 -6.63
CA LEU A 255 9.42 17.77 -7.74
C LEU A 255 10.06 16.75 -8.67
N ILE A 256 10.74 15.75 -8.12
CA ILE A 256 11.34 14.64 -8.89
C ILE A 256 10.24 13.86 -9.62
N ALA A 257 9.13 13.57 -8.96
CA ALA A 257 8.01 12.86 -9.54
C ALA A 257 7.35 13.63 -10.70
N GLU A 258 7.24 14.96 -10.59
CA GLU A 258 6.77 15.80 -11.70
C GLU A 258 7.71 15.69 -12.91
N GLU A 259 9.02 15.77 -12.70
CA GLU A 259 10.03 15.61 -13.76
C GLU A 259 9.96 14.22 -14.43
N GLU A 260 9.86 13.15 -13.63
CA GLU A 260 9.70 11.78 -14.12
C GLU A 260 8.41 11.62 -14.93
N MET A 261 7.29 12.17 -14.44
CA MET A 261 6.02 12.19 -15.14
C MET A 261 6.16 12.89 -16.49
N TYR A 262 6.64 14.13 -16.51
CA TYR A 262 6.81 14.90 -17.75
C TYR A 262 7.74 14.22 -18.74
N THR A 263 8.81 13.58 -18.26
CA THR A 263 9.74 12.83 -19.11
C THR A 263 9.03 11.62 -19.74
N ALA A 264 8.30 10.84 -18.94
CA ALA A 264 7.58 9.66 -19.41
C ALA A 264 6.46 10.01 -20.40
N THR A 265 5.82 11.17 -20.25
CA THR A 265 4.69 11.61 -21.08
C THR A 265 5.07 12.60 -22.18
N SER A 266 6.36 12.75 -22.50
CA SER A 266 6.83 13.69 -23.53
C SER A 266 6.35 15.15 -23.33
N GLY A 267 6.34 15.61 -22.07
CA GLY A 267 5.98 16.97 -21.69
C GLY A 267 4.50 17.18 -21.34
N VAL A 268 3.67 16.12 -21.35
CA VAL A 268 2.23 16.24 -21.10
C VAL A 268 1.90 16.15 -19.60
N ASN A 269 1.15 17.12 -19.09
CA ASN A 269 0.73 17.16 -17.69
C ASN A 269 -0.49 16.24 -17.45
N THR A 270 -0.25 15.04 -16.93
CA THR A 270 -1.28 14.02 -16.69
C THR A 270 -1.73 13.94 -15.22
N HIS A 271 -0.77 13.84 -14.28
CA HIS A 271 -1.04 13.54 -12.87
C HIS A 271 -0.41 14.56 -11.89
N LYS A 272 -0.07 15.77 -12.32
CA LYS A 272 0.58 16.76 -11.43
C LYS A 272 -0.25 17.06 -10.17
N GLY A 273 -1.58 17.16 -10.30
CA GLY A 273 -2.47 17.33 -9.16
C GLY A 273 -2.50 16.08 -8.26
N ALA A 274 -2.62 14.90 -8.87
CA ALA A 274 -2.57 13.64 -8.15
C ALA A 274 -1.28 13.39 -7.36
N ILE A 275 -0.11 13.77 -7.89
CA ILE A 275 1.20 13.63 -7.20
C ILE A 275 1.13 14.25 -5.81
N TYR A 276 0.62 15.47 -5.68
CA TYR A 276 0.57 16.18 -4.41
C TYR A 276 -0.30 15.44 -3.37
N GLY A 277 -1.55 15.13 -3.70
CA GLY A 277 -2.47 14.51 -2.75
C GLY A 277 -2.14 13.06 -2.45
N LEU A 278 -1.86 12.24 -3.47
CA LEU A 278 -1.50 10.83 -3.28
C LEU A 278 -0.16 10.67 -2.56
N GLY A 279 0.79 11.60 -2.74
CA GLY A 279 2.04 11.59 -1.97
C GLY A 279 1.81 11.79 -0.47
N ILE A 280 0.93 12.72 -0.10
CA ILE A 280 0.55 12.96 1.30
C ILE A 280 -0.19 11.74 1.88
N ILE A 281 -1.18 11.21 1.15
CA ILE A 281 -1.94 10.03 1.59
C ILE A 281 -1.02 8.81 1.71
N SER A 282 -0.05 8.64 0.80
CA SER A 282 0.93 7.55 0.87
C SER A 282 1.81 7.65 2.11
N CYS A 283 2.28 8.86 2.46
CA CYS A 283 3.04 9.10 3.68
C CYS A 283 2.21 8.82 4.94
N ALA A 284 0.98 9.32 4.99
CA ALA A 284 0.05 9.03 6.08
C ALA A 284 -0.18 7.52 6.24
N ALA A 285 -0.44 6.80 5.14
CA ALA A 285 -0.64 5.36 5.15
C ALA A 285 0.60 4.59 5.63
N GLY A 286 1.80 4.98 5.17
CA GLY A 286 3.05 4.38 5.63
C GLY A 286 3.26 4.51 7.14
N TYR A 287 3.00 5.71 7.68
CA TYR A 287 3.06 5.97 9.11
C TYR A 287 2.05 5.12 9.90
N LEU A 288 0.81 5.05 9.43
CA LEU A 288 -0.25 4.32 10.13
C LEU A 288 -0.04 2.80 10.06
N PHE A 289 0.44 2.24 8.94
CA PHE A 289 0.76 0.81 8.84
C PHE A 289 2.00 0.41 9.66
N ARG A 290 2.95 1.33 9.87
CA ARG A 290 4.05 1.10 10.82
C ARG A 290 3.51 0.85 12.22
N LEU A 291 2.48 1.59 12.62
CA LEU A 291 1.89 1.51 13.95
C LEU A 291 0.89 0.35 14.07
N ASN A 292 0.04 0.16 13.07
CA ASN A 292 -1.14 -0.69 13.11
C ASN A 292 -1.15 -1.71 11.97
N ASP A 293 -1.73 -2.89 12.21
CA ASP A 293 -1.87 -3.90 11.14
C ASP A 293 -2.99 -3.60 10.15
N LYS A 294 -3.97 -2.82 10.59
CA LYS A 294 -5.09 -2.33 9.80
C LYS A 294 -5.23 -0.86 10.10
N ILE A 295 -5.58 -0.09 9.09
CA ILE A 295 -5.81 1.34 9.21
C ILE A 295 -7.25 1.63 8.78
N ASN A 296 -7.87 2.61 9.41
CA ASN A 296 -9.19 3.09 9.00
C ASN A 296 -9.06 4.42 8.25
N THR A 297 -10.12 4.80 7.57
CA THR A 297 -10.12 5.97 6.69
C THR A 297 -10.01 7.29 7.47
N ASP A 298 -10.60 7.38 8.66
CA ASP A 298 -10.53 8.59 9.48
C ASP A 298 -9.12 8.90 9.97
N ASP A 299 -8.37 7.88 10.41
CA ASP A 299 -6.97 8.03 10.82
C ASP A 299 -6.09 8.51 9.65
N ILE A 300 -6.36 8.04 8.42
CA ILE A 300 -5.64 8.50 7.22
C ILE A 300 -5.87 10.00 7.01
N PHE A 301 -7.11 10.46 7.09
CA PHE A 301 -7.45 11.87 6.89
C PHE A 301 -6.86 12.78 7.98
N GLU A 302 -6.87 12.35 9.24
CA GLU A 302 -6.25 13.12 10.34
C GLU A 302 -4.72 13.18 10.21
N ALA A 303 -4.08 12.07 9.81
CA ALA A 303 -2.66 12.05 9.50
C ALA A 303 -2.31 12.98 8.32
N CYS A 304 -3.13 13.00 7.26
CA CYS A 304 -2.96 13.94 6.14
C CYS A 304 -3.04 15.39 6.60
N LYS A 305 -4.01 15.71 7.46
CA LYS A 305 -4.16 17.03 8.07
C LYS A 305 -2.93 17.44 8.88
N THR A 306 -2.35 16.51 9.66
CA THR A 306 -1.10 16.78 10.39
C THR A 306 0.06 17.10 9.45
N ILE A 307 0.24 16.30 8.39
CA ILE A 307 1.28 16.52 7.38
C ILE A 307 1.13 17.91 6.73
N ALA A 308 -0.10 18.28 6.39
CA ALA A 308 -0.41 19.47 5.59
C ALA A 308 -0.80 20.71 6.41
N ALA A 309 -0.81 20.65 7.75
CA ALA A 309 -1.35 21.70 8.63
C ALA A 309 -0.83 23.11 8.30
N LYS A 310 0.47 23.20 8.00
CA LYS A 310 1.17 24.48 7.71
C LYS A 310 1.18 24.86 6.23
N GLU A 311 0.53 24.09 5.35
CA GLU A 311 0.55 24.34 3.91
C GLU A 311 -0.41 25.44 3.48
N ALA A 312 -1.60 25.49 4.09
CA ALA A 312 -2.60 26.51 3.81
C ALA A 312 -2.19 27.88 4.38
N GLU A 313 -1.54 27.90 5.55
CA GLU A 313 -1.06 29.13 6.20
C GLU A 313 -0.03 29.91 5.39
N LYS A 314 0.70 29.21 4.49
CA LYS A 314 1.74 29.82 3.64
C LYS A 314 1.17 30.43 2.35
N LEU A 315 -0.09 30.17 2.01
CA LEU A 315 -0.72 30.68 0.78
C LEU A 315 -0.68 32.22 0.67
N PRO A 316 -0.98 33.02 1.71
CA PRO A 316 -0.92 34.48 1.63
C PRO A 316 0.49 35.03 1.37
N GLU A 317 1.54 34.35 1.84
CA GLU A 317 2.93 34.75 1.60
C GLU A 317 3.38 34.34 0.20
N LEU A 318 3.06 33.11 -0.22
CA LEU A 318 3.37 32.60 -1.55
C LEU A 318 2.66 33.40 -2.66
N ALA A 319 1.46 33.91 -2.38
CA ALA A 319 0.70 34.80 -3.29
C ALA A 319 1.37 36.17 -3.53
N LYS A 320 2.36 36.56 -2.70
CA LYS A 320 3.14 37.79 -2.88
C LYS A 320 4.41 37.59 -3.72
N GLY A 321 4.74 36.35 -4.10
CA GLY A 321 5.92 36.04 -4.91
C GLY A 321 5.73 36.33 -6.40
N GLU A 322 6.84 36.53 -7.12
CA GLU A 322 6.84 36.86 -8.56
C GLU A 322 6.46 35.67 -9.48
N GLN A 323 6.67 34.43 -9.03
CA GLN A 323 6.23 33.22 -9.74
C GLN A 323 4.99 32.62 -9.08
N LEU A 324 3.83 32.85 -9.69
CA LEU A 324 2.58 32.23 -9.26
C LEU A 324 2.48 30.83 -9.87
N THR A 325 2.50 29.78 -9.03
CA THR A 325 2.09 28.44 -9.49
C THR A 325 0.57 28.43 -9.69
N GLY A 326 0.04 27.54 -10.55
CA GLY A 326 -1.40 27.53 -10.84
C GLY A 326 -2.32 27.41 -9.61
N GLY A 327 -1.86 26.80 -8.51
CA GLY A 327 -2.60 26.76 -7.24
C GLY A 327 -2.55 28.08 -6.44
N ILE A 328 -1.47 28.85 -6.58
CA ILE A 328 -1.34 30.19 -5.97
C ILE A 328 -2.17 31.20 -6.78
N GLU A 329 -2.16 31.13 -8.11
CA GLU A 329 -3.02 31.97 -8.97
C GLU A 329 -4.51 31.82 -8.65
N GLN A 330 -4.95 30.59 -8.36
CA GLN A 330 -6.33 30.29 -7.95
C GLN A 330 -6.70 30.90 -6.61
N TYR A 331 -5.82 30.79 -5.61
CA TYR A 331 -6.03 31.41 -4.31
C TYR A 331 -6.15 32.94 -4.45
N THR A 332 -5.26 33.56 -5.23
CA THR A 332 -5.26 35.01 -5.46
C THR A 332 -6.48 35.48 -6.25
N SER A 333 -6.96 34.71 -7.22
CA SER A 333 -8.05 35.13 -8.12
C SER A 333 -9.45 34.83 -7.58
N TYR A 334 -9.63 33.78 -6.77
CA TYR A 334 -10.94 33.28 -6.37
C TYR A 334 -11.08 32.95 -4.88
N GLY A 335 -10.02 33.11 -4.07
CA GLY A 335 -10.01 32.73 -2.65
C GLY A 335 -10.08 31.22 -2.40
N LEU A 336 -9.93 30.41 -3.46
CA LEU A 336 -9.98 28.96 -3.39
C LEU A 336 -8.60 28.42 -2.99
N THR A 337 -8.52 27.72 -1.88
CA THR A 337 -7.28 27.12 -1.35
C THR A 337 -6.83 25.88 -2.13
N GLY A 338 -7.70 25.32 -2.96
CA GLY A 338 -7.41 24.21 -3.89
C GLY A 338 -6.89 22.96 -3.18
N ALA A 339 -6.01 22.21 -3.86
CA ALA A 339 -5.45 20.95 -3.33
C ALA A 339 -4.72 21.11 -1.98
N ARG A 340 -4.12 22.28 -1.72
CA ARG A 340 -3.47 22.59 -0.43
C ARG A 340 -4.49 22.73 0.70
N GLY A 341 -5.62 23.37 0.41
CA GLY A 341 -6.73 23.50 1.35
C GLY A 341 -7.42 22.18 1.65
N GLU A 342 -7.62 21.36 0.62
CA GLU A 342 -8.08 19.97 0.78
C GLU A 342 -7.15 19.20 1.72
N ALA A 343 -5.85 19.16 1.43
CA ALA A 343 -4.89 18.42 2.24
C ALA A 343 -4.82 18.95 3.70
N ALA A 344 -4.78 20.27 3.90
CA ALA A 344 -4.73 20.88 5.23
C ALA A 344 -5.99 20.65 6.07
N GLN A 345 -7.09 20.23 5.46
CA GLN A 345 -8.33 19.84 6.14
C GLN A 345 -8.53 18.31 6.19
N GLY A 346 -7.57 17.52 5.68
CA GLY A 346 -7.67 16.07 5.63
C GLY A 346 -8.56 15.56 4.50
N PHE A 347 -8.57 16.23 3.34
CA PHE A 347 -9.33 15.87 2.14
C PHE A 347 -10.85 15.71 2.37
N PRO A 348 -11.54 16.76 2.88
CA PRO A 348 -12.98 16.70 3.18
C PRO A 348 -13.82 16.31 1.95
N SER A 349 -13.43 16.71 0.74
CA SER A 349 -14.16 16.31 -0.47
C SER A 349 -14.09 14.80 -0.72
N VAL A 350 -13.01 14.13 -0.30
CA VAL A 350 -12.93 12.67 -0.35
C VAL A 350 -13.73 12.06 0.81
N LYS A 351 -13.48 12.55 2.02
CA LYS A 351 -14.06 12.04 3.26
C LYS A 351 -15.59 12.10 3.29
N ASP A 352 -16.16 13.23 2.88
CA ASP A 352 -17.56 13.57 3.10
C ASP A 352 -18.43 13.43 1.83
N ILE A 353 -17.82 13.36 0.64
CA ILE A 353 -18.55 13.31 -0.64
C ILE A 353 -18.26 11.99 -1.38
N SER A 354 -17.05 11.83 -1.93
CA SER A 354 -16.80 10.78 -2.91
C SER A 354 -16.64 9.40 -2.30
N LEU A 355 -15.98 9.25 -1.14
CA LEU A 355 -15.84 7.95 -0.48
C LEU A 355 -17.19 7.42 0.05
N PRO A 356 -18.04 8.23 0.71
CA PRO A 356 -19.40 7.82 1.06
C PRO A 356 -20.22 7.44 -0.18
N ALA A 357 -20.18 8.25 -1.25
CA ALA A 357 -20.88 7.96 -2.49
C ALA A 357 -20.40 6.65 -3.15
N PHE A 358 -19.09 6.41 -3.17
CA PHE A 358 -18.52 5.17 -3.70
C PHE A 358 -19.04 3.95 -2.93
N ASN A 359 -18.97 4.00 -1.61
CA ASN A 359 -19.46 2.91 -0.75
C ASN A 359 -20.98 2.72 -0.87
N GLU A 360 -21.76 3.80 -0.97
CA GLU A 360 -23.20 3.76 -1.25
C GLU A 360 -23.48 3.06 -2.59
N GLY A 361 -22.72 3.39 -3.63
CA GLY A 361 -22.81 2.75 -4.94
C GLY A 361 -22.59 1.23 -4.87
N LEU A 362 -21.55 0.79 -4.15
CA LEU A 362 -21.29 -0.63 -3.92
C LEU A 362 -22.44 -1.31 -3.16
N GLN A 363 -22.99 -0.66 -2.13
CA GLN A 363 -24.14 -1.18 -1.37
C GLN A 363 -25.41 -1.29 -2.22
N LYS A 364 -25.59 -0.40 -3.20
CA LYS A 364 -26.66 -0.49 -4.23
C LYS A 364 -26.43 -1.61 -5.25
N GLY A 365 -25.33 -2.37 -5.16
CA GLY A 365 -24.97 -3.44 -6.09
C GLY A 365 -24.36 -2.94 -7.39
N TYR A 366 -23.87 -1.68 -7.44
CA TYR A 366 -23.12 -1.22 -8.59
C TYR A 366 -21.79 -1.97 -8.69
N SER A 367 -21.37 -2.26 -9.92
CA SER A 367 -20.00 -2.68 -10.19
C SER A 367 -19.03 -1.62 -9.68
N TYR A 368 -17.80 -2.02 -9.36
CA TYR A 368 -16.74 -1.12 -8.88
C TYR A 368 -16.55 0.12 -9.78
N GLU A 369 -16.54 -0.05 -11.11
CA GLU A 369 -16.47 1.07 -12.08
C GLU A 369 -17.68 2.01 -11.95
N LYS A 370 -18.90 1.47 -12.01
CA LYS A 370 -20.14 2.28 -11.87
C LYS A 370 -20.20 3.02 -10.53
N ALA A 371 -19.70 2.44 -9.44
CA ALA A 371 -19.58 3.13 -8.15
C ALA A 371 -18.59 4.30 -8.22
N GLY A 372 -17.47 4.14 -8.95
CA GLY A 372 -16.52 5.20 -9.22
C GLY A 372 -17.10 6.34 -10.05
N VAL A 373 -17.82 6.02 -11.13
CA VAL A 373 -18.56 7.03 -11.92
C VAL A 373 -19.56 7.77 -11.04
N TYR A 374 -20.28 7.06 -10.16
CA TYR A 374 -21.23 7.69 -9.25
C TYR A 374 -20.56 8.65 -8.26
N ALA A 375 -19.43 8.25 -7.66
CA ALA A 375 -18.62 9.11 -6.80
C ALA A 375 -18.10 10.35 -7.55
N LEU A 376 -17.70 10.20 -8.81
CA LEU A 376 -17.25 11.31 -9.64
C LEU A 376 -18.37 12.32 -9.93
N ILE A 377 -19.57 11.86 -10.28
CA ILE A 377 -20.71 12.76 -10.51
C ILE A 377 -21.07 13.51 -9.23
N GLN A 378 -20.99 12.85 -8.07
CA GLN A 378 -21.18 13.51 -6.77
C GLN A 378 -20.14 14.60 -6.51
N LEU A 379 -18.87 14.38 -6.87
CA LEU A 379 -17.85 15.43 -6.84
C LEU A 379 -18.18 16.57 -7.79
N MET A 380 -18.53 16.27 -9.05
CA MET A 380 -18.87 17.30 -10.05
C MET A 380 -20.07 18.16 -9.63
N ALA A 381 -21.03 17.60 -8.89
CA ALA A 381 -22.21 18.31 -8.40
C ALA A 381 -21.90 19.24 -7.21
N ASN A 382 -20.95 18.87 -6.34
CA ASN A 382 -20.76 19.51 -5.03
C ASN A 382 -19.44 20.29 -4.90
N LEU A 383 -18.42 19.97 -5.71
CA LEU A 383 -17.10 20.59 -5.63
C LEU A 383 -16.98 21.76 -6.61
N TYR A 384 -16.28 22.82 -6.18
CA TYR A 384 -15.77 23.85 -7.09
C TYR A 384 -14.45 23.39 -7.70
N ASP A 385 -14.48 22.91 -8.94
CA ASP A 385 -13.30 22.37 -9.62
C ASP A 385 -12.38 23.48 -10.11
N SER A 386 -11.17 23.51 -9.56
CA SER A 386 -10.21 24.56 -9.83
C SER A 386 -9.68 24.54 -11.27
N ASN A 387 -9.68 23.37 -11.93
CA ASN A 387 -9.26 23.22 -13.33
C ASN A 387 -10.32 23.81 -14.27
N VAL A 388 -11.60 23.55 -13.99
CA VAL A 388 -12.73 24.14 -14.74
C VAL A 388 -12.74 25.65 -14.60
N ILE A 389 -12.66 26.17 -13.37
CA ILE A 389 -12.67 27.61 -13.10
C ILE A 389 -11.51 28.30 -13.81
N ARG A 390 -10.30 27.72 -13.76
CA ARG A 390 -9.12 28.30 -14.42
C ARG A 390 -9.25 28.32 -15.95
N ARG A 391 -9.79 27.26 -16.56
CA ARG A 391 -9.85 27.12 -18.03
C ARG A 391 -11.07 27.79 -18.67
N LYS A 392 -12.21 27.81 -17.97
CA LYS A 392 -13.51 28.20 -18.52
C LYS A 392 -14.30 29.19 -17.64
N GLY A 393 -13.80 29.52 -16.45
CA GLY A 393 -14.42 30.49 -15.55
C GLY A 393 -15.56 29.93 -14.70
N MET A 394 -16.07 30.79 -13.83
CA MET A 394 -17.08 30.43 -12.81
C MET A 394 -18.44 30.03 -13.42
N GLU A 395 -18.81 30.57 -14.58
CA GLU A 395 -20.08 30.21 -15.22
C GLU A 395 -20.07 28.76 -15.74
N ALA A 396 -18.95 28.30 -16.29
CA ALA A 396 -18.78 26.90 -16.68
C ALA A 396 -18.80 25.96 -15.47
N GLN A 397 -18.22 26.38 -14.35
CA GLN A 397 -18.26 25.64 -13.09
C GLN A 397 -19.70 25.46 -12.58
N LYS A 398 -20.51 26.53 -12.56
CA LYS A 398 -21.92 26.45 -12.18
C LYS A 398 -22.72 25.58 -13.15
N LEU A 399 -22.41 25.65 -14.44
CA LEU A 399 -23.05 24.82 -15.46
C LEU A 399 -22.76 23.33 -15.24
N LEU A 400 -21.50 22.97 -14.96
CA LEU A 400 -21.09 21.62 -14.60
C LEU A 400 -21.89 21.09 -13.40
N GLN A 401 -21.91 21.85 -12.29
CA GLN A 401 -22.63 21.45 -11.08
C GLN A 401 -24.12 21.24 -11.35
N LYS A 402 -24.75 22.16 -12.10
CA LYS A 402 -26.17 22.05 -12.47
C LYS A 402 -26.45 20.80 -13.30
N LYS A 403 -25.60 20.49 -14.29
CA LYS A 403 -25.78 19.30 -15.14
C LYS A 403 -25.56 18.00 -14.35
N ALA A 404 -24.53 17.96 -13.50
CA ALA A 404 -24.24 16.82 -12.64
C ALA A 404 -25.36 16.57 -11.61
N GLN A 405 -25.85 17.63 -10.94
CA GLN A 405 -26.97 17.54 -10.01
C GLN A 405 -28.23 17.03 -10.71
N LYS A 406 -28.54 17.57 -11.89
CA LYS A 406 -29.68 17.10 -12.69
C LYS A 406 -29.59 15.62 -13.03
N LEU A 407 -28.38 15.10 -13.32
CA LEU A 407 -28.17 13.68 -13.57
C LEU A 407 -28.48 12.82 -12.34
N LEU A 408 -28.09 13.29 -11.15
CA LEU A 408 -28.39 12.63 -9.88
C LEU A 408 -29.89 12.63 -9.59
N ASP A 409 -30.59 13.74 -9.88
CA ASP A 409 -32.02 13.91 -9.64
C ASP A 409 -32.90 13.12 -10.62
N ASP A 410 -32.60 13.18 -11.93
CA ASP A 410 -33.43 12.60 -12.99
C ASP A 410 -33.16 11.10 -13.21
N GLY A 411 -32.08 10.57 -12.65
CA GLY A 411 -31.73 9.14 -12.66
C GLY A 411 -30.33 8.85 -13.19
N PHE A 412 -29.51 8.25 -12.33
CA PHE A 412 -28.15 7.81 -12.63
C PHE A 412 -28.13 6.61 -13.59
N SER A 413 -28.09 6.90 -14.90
CA SER A 413 -28.07 5.92 -15.97
C SER A 413 -26.88 6.12 -16.92
N LEU A 414 -26.43 5.03 -17.56
CA LEU A 414 -25.31 5.09 -18.51
C LEU A 414 -25.57 6.08 -19.65
N GLN A 415 -26.78 6.10 -20.20
CA GLN A 415 -27.17 7.01 -21.27
C GLN A 415 -27.06 8.48 -20.85
N ALA A 416 -27.50 8.82 -19.63
CA ALA A 416 -27.39 10.18 -19.12
C ALA A 416 -25.94 10.61 -18.91
N ILE A 417 -25.09 9.68 -18.44
CA ILE A 417 -23.65 9.94 -18.21
C ILE A 417 -22.92 10.14 -19.54
N THR A 418 -23.17 9.29 -20.54
CA THR A 418 -22.61 9.45 -21.88
C THR A 418 -23.04 10.77 -22.53
N LYS A 419 -24.31 11.16 -22.37
CA LYS A 419 -24.78 12.46 -22.87
C LYS A 419 -24.08 13.62 -22.18
N LEU A 420 -23.89 13.54 -20.85
CA LEU A 420 -23.15 14.55 -20.11
C LEU A 420 -21.70 14.64 -20.62
N ASP A 421 -21.06 13.51 -20.88
CA ASP A 421 -19.71 13.45 -21.44
C ASP A 421 -19.62 14.19 -22.79
N GLU A 422 -20.48 13.86 -23.75
CA GLU A 422 -20.54 14.53 -25.06
C GLU A 422 -20.73 16.06 -24.93
N GLU A 423 -21.61 16.50 -24.01
CA GLU A 423 -21.86 17.91 -23.74
C GLU A 423 -20.61 18.61 -23.18
N LEU A 424 -19.95 18.03 -22.17
CA LEU A 424 -18.76 18.62 -21.56
C LEU A 424 -17.57 18.66 -22.53
N ILE A 425 -17.38 17.61 -23.34
CA ILE A 425 -16.37 17.58 -24.40
C ILE A 425 -16.60 18.72 -25.39
N LYS A 426 -17.84 18.87 -25.87
CA LYS A 426 -18.22 19.95 -26.81
C LYS A 426 -18.01 21.34 -26.21
N GLU A 427 -18.30 21.53 -24.93
CA GLU A 427 -18.09 22.79 -24.20
C GLU A 427 -16.62 23.00 -23.80
N GLY A 428 -15.77 21.98 -23.94
CA GLY A 428 -14.36 21.97 -23.56
C GLY A 428 -14.13 22.00 -22.05
N ILE A 429 -15.09 21.49 -21.26
CA ILE A 429 -15.04 21.46 -19.80
C ILE A 429 -14.37 20.17 -19.35
N SER A 430 -13.29 20.29 -18.57
CA SER A 430 -12.55 19.16 -18.01
C SER A 430 -12.40 19.32 -16.49
N PRO A 431 -13.18 18.58 -15.67
CA PRO A 431 -13.14 18.61 -14.21
C PRO A 431 -11.98 17.79 -13.63
N GLY A 432 -10.75 18.21 -13.94
CA GLY A 432 -9.55 17.47 -13.54
C GLY A 432 -9.31 17.42 -12.02
N GLY A 433 -9.82 18.38 -11.24
CA GLY A 433 -9.74 18.30 -9.78
C GLY A 433 -10.63 17.17 -9.24
N CYS A 434 -11.83 16.98 -9.81
CA CYS A 434 -12.71 15.86 -9.48
C CYS A 434 -12.06 14.51 -9.85
N ALA A 435 -11.32 14.46 -10.97
CA ALA A 435 -10.55 13.30 -11.39
C ALA A 435 -9.48 12.91 -10.35
N ASP A 436 -8.67 13.88 -9.91
CA ASP A 436 -7.65 13.65 -8.87
C ASP A 436 -8.28 13.09 -7.58
N LEU A 437 -9.39 13.68 -7.11
CA LEU A 437 -10.09 13.21 -5.91
C LEU A 437 -10.74 11.83 -6.07
N LEU A 438 -11.16 11.46 -7.30
CA LEU A 438 -11.61 10.10 -7.59
C LEU A 438 -10.46 9.08 -7.40
N ALA A 439 -9.25 9.39 -7.87
CA ALA A 439 -8.08 8.55 -7.57
C ALA A 439 -7.85 8.43 -6.05
N TYR A 440 -8.00 9.53 -5.30
CA TYR A 440 -7.81 9.50 -3.85
C TYR A 440 -8.87 8.62 -3.17
N THR A 441 -10.09 8.64 -3.69
CA THR A 441 -11.20 7.79 -3.24
C THR A 441 -10.87 6.32 -3.41
N TYR A 442 -10.44 5.90 -4.59
CA TYR A 442 -10.01 4.53 -4.84
C TYR A 442 -8.85 4.12 -3.94
N PHE A 443 -7.88 5.02 -3.76
CA PHE A 443 -6.72 4.73 -2.94
C PHE A 443 -7.09 4.52 -1.48
N VAL A 444 -7.80 5.47 -0.86
CA VAL A 444 -8.24 5.39 0.54
C VAL A 444 -9.17 4.20 0.76
N HIS A 445 -10.14 3.96 -0.14
CA HIS A 445 -10.99 2.78 -0.07
C HIS A 445 -10.16 1.49 -0.08
N SER A 446 -9.17 1.40 -0.97
CA SER A 446 -8.31 0.23 -1.06
C SER A 446 -7.38 0.07 0.14
N LEU A 447 -6.99 1.13 0.85
CA LEU A 447 -6.09 1.03 2.00
C LEU A 447 -6.82 0.47 3.24
N ALA A 448 -8.11 0.75 3.38
CA ALA A 448 -8.93 0.33 4.51
C ALA A 448 -9.53 -1.08 4.36
N ASN A 449 -9.47 -1.68 3.15
CA ASN A 449 -10.01 -3.00 2.82
C ASN A 449 -8.92 -3.93 2.27
#